data_AF-A0A2N1KVB2-F1
#
_entry.id   AF-A0A2N1KVB2-F1
#
_cell.length_a   1.000
_cell.length_b   1.000
_cell.length_c   1.000
_cell.angle_alpha   90.00
_cell.angle_beta   90.00
_cell.angle_gamma   90.00
#
_symmetry.space_group_name_H-M   'P 1'
#
loop_
_entity.id
_entity.type
_entity.pdbx_description
1 polymer ?
#
loop_
_entity_poly.entity_id
_entity_poly.type
_entity_poly.pdbx_seq_one_letter_code
_entity_poly.pdbx_strand_id
1 'polypeptide(L)'
;KAHSGNNFNDIADIQAKLNRTQPTPTTILHDHLPNQTITLNWNDEIPLDKDVRKCIGTILNYRQLDNHLNHPSLKVIKDSTISNFIDLALSSKWFHYNGRNDTTSNLHTKDLRWRIRCSTLTLPTLDIMNRNFPLLIKDRTQCLLCDNIIDSNNHLWE
;
A
#
# COMPACT_ATOMS: atom_id res chain seq x y z
N LYS A 1 -11.53 14.24 22.87
CA LYS A 1 -11.53 12.76 22.84
C LYS A 1 -13.00 12.34 22.71
N ALA A 2 -13.36 11.42 21.82
CA ALA A 2 -14.75 10.96 21.76
C ALA A 2 -15.14 10.36 23.13
N HIS A 3 -16.38 10.59 23.58
CA HIS A 3 -16.88 10.15 24.87
C HIS A 3 -16.14 10.73 26.08
N SER A 4 -15.60 11.96 25.95
CA SER A 4 -14.96 12.68 27.07
C SER A 4 -15.94 13.50 27.91
N GLY A 5 -17.26 13.38 27.67
CA GLY A 5 -18.28 14.24 28.28
C GLY A 5 -18.25 15.68 27.78
N ASN A 6 -17.57 15.96 26.66
CA ASN A 6 -17.62 17.26 26.01
C ASN A 6 -18.75 17.23 24.98
N ASN A 7 -19.80 17.98 25.26
CA ASN A 7 -21.03 18.01 24.46
C ASN A 7 -20.76 18.23 22.95
N PHE A 8 -19.85 19.13 22.60
CA PHE A 8 -19.53 19.40 21.19
C PHE A 8 -18.81 18.24 20.50
N ASN A 9 -17.87 17.58 21.19
CA ASN A 9 -17.21 16.39 20.66
C ASN A 9 -18.18 15.22 20.48
N ASP A 10 -19.09 15.04 21.44
CA ASP A 10 -20.05 13.94 21.40
C ASP A 10 -21.11 14.15 20.30
N ILE A 11 -21.56 15.40 20.09
CA ILE A 11 -22.41 15.77 18.94
C ILE A 11 -21.67 15.54 17.61
N ALA A 12 -20.40 15.95 17.52
CA ALA A 12 -19.60 15.74 16.30
C ALA A 12 -19.39 14.25 16.00
N ASP A 13 -19.16 13.41 17.01
CA ASP A 13 -19.02 11.97 16.86
C ASP A 13 -20.33 11.30 16.40
N ILE A 14 -21.47 11.71 16.96
CA ILE A 14 -22.79 11.25 16.53
C ILE A 14 -23.04 11.63 15.06
N GLN A 15 -22.75 12.88 14.68
CA GLN A 15 -22.90 13.35 13.31
C GLN A 15 -21.98 12.59 12.34
N ALA A 16 -20.72 12.35 12.71
CA ALA A 16 -19.79 11.57 11.90
C ALA A 16 -20.28 10.13 11.67
N LYS A 17 -20.85 9.50 12.71
CA LYS A 17 -21.44 8.14 12.63
C LYS A 17 -22.67 8.09 11.71
N LEU A 18 -23.54 9.10 11.79
CA LEU A 18 -24.71 9.23 10.92
C LEU A 18 -24.33 9.52 9.46
N ASN A 19 -23.33 10.38 9.26
CA ASN A 19 -22.85 10.76 7.92
C ASN A 19 -22.12 9.61 7.22
N ARG A 20 -21.52 8.67 7.95
CA ARG A 20 -20.92 7.45 7.37
C ARG A 20 -21.91 6.66 6.50
N THR A 21 -23.20 6.72 6.82
CA THR A 21 -24.25 5.99 6.09
C THR A 21 -25.00 6.83 5.07
N GLN A 22 -24.70 8.13 4.97
CA GLN A 22 -25.35 8.98 3.97
C GLN A 22 -24.72 8.77 2.57
N PRO A 23 -25.54 8.71 1.51
CA PRO A 23 -25.07 8.54 0.15
C PRO A 23 -24.43 9.81 -0.43
N THR A 24 -24.80 10.98 0.08
CA THR A 24 -24.24 12.26 -0.32
C THR A 24 -23.03 12.62 0.57
N PRO A 25 -21.84 12.82 0.00
CA PRO A 25 -20.67 13.28 0.76
C PRO A 25 -20.92 14.64 1.40
N THR A 26 -20.42 14.83 2.62
CA THR A 26 -20.41 16.16 3.23
C THR A 26 -19.33 17.01 2.57
N THR A 27 -19.71 18.13 1.98
CA THR A 27 -18.79 19.09 1.35
C THR A 27 -18.50 20.25 2.29
N ILE A 28 -17.24 20.69 2.36
CA ILE A 28 -16.87 21.91 3.09
C ILE A 28 -17.21 23.11 2.20
N LEU A 29 -17.91 24.10 2.76
CA LEU A 29 -18.15 25.39 2.10
C LEU A 29 -16.90 26.25 2.23
N HIS A 30 -15.96 26.08 1.29
CA HIS A 30 -14.66 26.76 1.33
C HIS A 30 -14.76 28.28 1.18
N ASP A 31 -15.84 28.81 0.60
CA ASP A 31 -16.04 30.26 0.40
C ASP A 31 -16.52 31.00 1.66
N HIS A 32 -16.84 30.26 2.73
CA HIS A 32 -17.41 30.82 3.96
C HIS A 32 -16.60 30.44 5.20
N LEU A 33 -15.31 30.16 5.03
CA LEU A 33 -14.42 29.89 6.14
C LEU A 33 -14.06 31.21 6.86
N PRO A 34 -14.33 31.35 8.17
CA PRO A 34 -14.21 32.63 8.88
C PRO A 34 -12.80 33.23 8.90
N ASN A 35 -11.77 32.39 8.70
CA ASN A 35 -10.36 32.80 8.69
C ASN A 35 -9.76 32.86 7.28
N GLN A 36 -10.57 32.72 6.22
CA GLN A 36 -10.09 32.65 4.84
C GLN A 36 -10.87 33.62 3.96
N THR A 37 -10.18 34.64 3.45
CA THR A 37 -10.78 35.72 2.64
C THR A 37 -11.05 35.30 1.21
N ILE A 38 -10.27 34.35 0.68
CA ILE A 38 -10.43 33.82 -0.68
C ILE A 38 -10.05 32.34 -0.72
N THR A 39 -10.82 31.57 -1.48
CA THR A 39 -10.47 30.20 -1.85
C THR A 39 -10.09 30.21 -3.32
N LEU A 40 -8.86 29.80 -3.62
CA LEU A 40 -8.43 29.60 -5.00
C LEU A 40 -8.94 28.24 -5.46
N ASN A 41 -9.71 28.20 -6.54
CA ASN A 41 -10.18 26.96 -7.14
C ASN A 41 -9.30 26.60 -8.34
N TRP A 42 -8.87 25.35 -8.41
CA TRP A 42 -8.27 24.78 -9.60
C TRP A 42 -9.37 24.25 -10.53
N ASN A 43 -9.38 24.71 -11.78
CA ASN A 43 -10.42 24.41 -12.77
C ASN A 43 -11.86 24.66 -12.25
N ASP A 44 -12.06 25.64 -11.37
CA ASP A 44 -13.35 25.95 -10.73
C ASP A 44 -14.02 24.80 -9.95
N GLU A 45 -13.32 23.68 -9.77
CA GLU A 45 -13.84 22.47 -9.12
C GLU A 45 -13.14 22.14 -7.81
N ILE A 46 -11.83 22.40 -7.73
CA ILE A 46 -10.98 21.89 -6.64
C ILE A 46 -10.47 23.05 -5.79
N PRO A 47 -10.99 23.24 -4.57
CA PRO A 47 -10.48 24.26 -3.67
C PRO A 47 -9.06 23.90 -3.22
N LEU A 48 -8.13 24.83 -3.44
CA LEU A 48 -6.74 24.69 -3.07
C LEU A 48 -6.58 25.02 -1.58
N ASP A 49 -6.59 23.98 -0.74
CA ASP A 49 -6.46 24.07 0.72
C ASP A 49 -4.99 24.04 1.20
N LYS A 50 -4.07 23.72 0.30
CA LYS A 50 -2.62 23.55 0.53
C LYS A 50 -1.85 24.11 -0.65
N ASP A 51 -0.52 24.08 -0.55
CA ASP A 51 0.37 24.33 -1.68
C ASP A 51 -0.07 23.53 -2.92
N VAL A 52 -0.20 24.22 -4.05
CA VAL A 52 -0.71 23.68 -5.32
C VAL A 52 0.01 22.39 -5.71
N ARG A 53 1.33 22.31 -5.53
CA ARG A 53 2.12 21.12 -5.85
C ARG A 53 1.68 19.91 -5.02
N LYS A 54 1.38 20.11 -3.73
CA LYS A 54 0.93 19.04 -2.84
C LYS A 54 -0.50 18.60 -3.16
N CYS A 55 -1.39 19.55 -3.41
CA CYS A 55 -2.79 19.27 -3.77
C CYS A 55 -2.84 18.47 -5.10
N ILE A 56 -2.25 19.02 -6.16
CA ILE A 56 -2.23 18.39 -7.49
C ILE A 56 -1.42 17.09 -7.48
N GLY A 57 -0.29 17.04 -6.77
CA GLY A 57 0.50 15.82 -6.65
C GLY A 57 -0.28 14.66 -6.04
N THR A 58 -1.13 14.92 -5.05
CA THR A 58 -1.99 13.91 -4.44
C THR A 58 -3.02 13.38 -5.43
N ILE A 59 -3.68 14.26 -6.18
CA ILE A 59 -4.67 13.89 -7.21
C ILE A 59 -4.03 13.05 -8.32
N LEU A 60 -2.86 13.47 -8.81
CA LEU A 60 -2.11 12.74 -9.83
C LEU A 60 -1.70 11.35 -9.34
N ASN A 61 -1.24 11.24 -8.09
CA ASN A 61 -0.90 9.95 -7.50
C ASN A 61 -2.11 9.02 -7.45
N TYR A 62 -3.28 9.50 -7.06
CA TYR A 62 -4.51 8.68 -7.06
C TYR A 62 -4.87 8.19 -8.46
N ARG A 63 -4.79 9.07 -9.47
CA ARG A 63 -5.06 8.69 -10.86
C ARG A 63 -4.06 7.67 -11.40
N GLN A 64 -2.78 7.81 -11.06
CA GLN A 64 -1.75 6.85 -11.42
C GLN A 64 -1.99 5.49 -10.76
N LEU A 65 -2.36 5.49 -9.48
CA LEU A 65 -2.71 4.28 -8.73
C LEU A 65 -3.92 3.56 -9.35
N ASP A 66 -4.98 4.31 -9.66
CA ASP A 66 -6.18 3.77 -10.30
C ASP A 66 -5.85 3.17 -11.68
N ASN A 67 -5.14 3.91 -12.53
CA ASN A 67 -4.68 3.40 -13.82
C ASN A 67 -3.83 2.12 -13.69
N HIS A 68 -2.94 2.08 -12.70
CA HIS A 68 -2.10 0.91 -12.44
C HIS A 68 -2.95 -0.29 -12.04
N LEU A 69 -3.82 -0.14 -11.03
CA LEU A 69 -4.68 -1.22 -10.55
C LEU A 69 -5.72 -1.69 -11.59
N ASN A 70 -6.11 -0.83 -12.53
CA ASN A 70 -6.99 -1.16 -13.64
C ASN A 70 -6.30 -1.93 -14.78
N HIS A 71 -4.97 -2.12 -14.72
CA HIS A 71 -4.27 -2.91 -15.73
C HIS A 71 -4.72 -4.38 -15.66
N PRO A 72 -5.00 -5.06 -16.80
CA PRO A 72 -5.53 -6.43 -16.81
C PRO A 72 -4.70 -7.45 -16.02
N SER A 73 -3.37 -7.30 -16.00
CA SER A 73 -2.48 -8.19 -15.24
C SER A 73 -2.65 -8.08 -13.72
N LEU A 74 -3.24 -6.99 -13.23
CA LEU A 74 -3.47 -6.73 -11.81
C LEU A 74 -4.93 -6.93 -11.39
N LYS A 75 -5.79 -7.43 -12.29
CA LYS A 75 -7.21 -7.67 -12.02
C LYS A 75 -7.42 -8.50 -10.76
N VAL A 76 -6.67 -9.60 -10.59
CA VAL A 76 -6.76 -10.46 -9.41
C VAL A 76 -6.45 -9.67 -8.14
N ILE A 77 -5.38 -8.87 -8.14
CA ILE A 77 -4.99 -8.06 -6.97
C ILE A 77 -6.08 -7.01 -6.67
N LYS A 78 -6.63 -6.37 -7.70
CA LYS A 78 -7.72 -5.40 -7.55
C LYS A 78 -8.97 -6.07 -6.93
N ASP A 79 -9.40 -7.20 -7.47
CA ASP A 79 -10.58 -7.94 -7.00
C ASP A 79 -10.36 -8.46 -5.56
N SER A 80 -9.17 -8.98 -5.24
CA SER A 80 -8.78 -9.39 -3.89
C SER A 80 -8.71 -8.23 -2.90
N THR A 81 -8.34 -7.03 -3.34
CA THR A 81 -8.35 -5.82 -2.50
C THR A 81 -9.78 -5.37 -2.21
N ILE A 82 -10.65 -5.32 -3.23
CA ILE A 82 -12.06 -4.91 -3.08
C ILE A 82 -12.83 -5.89 -2.18
N SER A 83 -12.56 -7.19 -2.31
CA SER A 83 -13.17 -8.24 -1.49
C SER A 83 -12.60 -8.34 -0.07
N ASN A 84 -11.66 -7.46 0.31
CA ASN A 84 -10.93 -7.49 1.58
C ASN A 84 -10.19 -8.81 1.84
N PHE A 85 -9.82 -9.54 0.79
CA PHE A 85 -8.96 -10.72 0.90
C PHE A 85 -7.52 -10.32 1.24
N ILE A 86 -7.09 -9.15 0.78
CA ILE A 86 -5.79 -8.56 1.13
C ILE A 86 -6.00 -7.42 2.13
N ASP A 87 -5.52 -7.60 3.36
CA ASP A 87 -5.43 -6.49 4.32
C ASP A 87 -4.17 -5.66 4.01
N LEU A 88 -4.35 -4.57 3.25
CA LEU A 88 -3.27 -3.65 2.90
C LEU A 88 -2.68 -2.92 4.11
N ALA A 89 -3.49 -2.68 5.17
CA ALA A 89 -3.01 -2.01 6.38
C ALA A 89 -2.07 -2.93 7.16
N LEU A 90 -2.44 -4.20 7.31
CA LEU A 90 -1.59 -5.21 7.93
C LEU A 90 -0.35 -5.50 7.06
N SER A 91 -0.52 -5.62 5.75
CA SER A 91 0.60 -5.82 4.81
C SER A 91 1.63 -4.69 4.94
N SER A 92 1.17 -3.44 5.00
CA SER A 92 2.03 -2.28 5.23
C SER A 92 2.77 -2.38 6.56
N LYS A 93 2.08 -2.70 7.66
CA LYS A 93 2.72 -2.88 8.98
C LYS A 93 3.78 -3.99 8.96
N TRP A 94 3.51 -5.08 8.24
CA TRP A 94 4.45 -6.21 8.13
C TRP A 94 5.72 -5.84 7.35
N PHE A 95 5.58 -5.12 6.23
CA PHE A 95 6.74 -4.62 5.46
C PHE A 95 7.56 -3.60 6.26
N HIS A 96 6.91 -2.73 7.04
CA HIS A 96 7.59 -1.72 7.86
C HIS A 96 8.08 -2.23 9.22
N TYR A 97 7.72 -3.46 9.61
CA TYR A 97 8.16 -4.01 10.89
C TYR A 97 9.68 -4.11 10.95
N ASN A 98 10.26 -3.56 12.01
CA ASN A 98 11.68 -3.63 12.30
C ASN A 98 11.90 -4.36 13.63
N GLY A 99 12.30 -5.63 13.55
CA GLY A 99 12.68 -6.42 14.72
C GLY A 99 14.12 -6.20 15.19
N ARG A 100 14.90 -5.37 14.49
CA ARG A 100 16.22 -4.92 14.94
C ARG A 100 15.98 -3.60 15.65
N ASN A 101 16.31 -3.48 16.93
CA ASN A 101 16.10 -2.28 17.77
C ASN A 101 16.93 -1.04 17.33
N ASP A 102 17.17 -0.88 16.03
CA ASP A 102 17.98 0.15 15.42
C ASP A 102 17.24 0.69 14.19
N THR A 103 17.16 2.01 14.07
CA THR A 103 16.48 2.71 12.98
C THR A 103 17.14 2.47 11.61
N THR A 104 18.45 2.20 11.58
CA THR A 104 19.19 1.92 10.34
C THR A 104 20.22 0.82 10.57
N SER A 105 19.90 -0.41 10.16
CA SER A 105 20.81 -1.54 10.27
C SER A 105 20.95 -2.26 8.94
N ASN A 106 22.18 -2.66 8.58
CA ASN A 106 22.44 -3.53 7.43
C ASN A 106 21.65 -4.84 7.50
N LEU A 107 21.37 -5.35 8.72
CA LEU A 107 20.54 -6.52 8.92
C LEU A 107 19.06 -6.23 8.60
N HIS A 108 18.55 -5.08 9.04
CA HIS A 108 17.19 -4.65 8.68
C HIS A 108 16.99 -4.57 7.17
N THR A 109 17.96 -4.02 6.43
CA THR A 109 17.92 -3.98 4.96
C THR A 109 17.90 -5.38 4.34
N LYS A 110 18.67 -6.33 4.88
CA LYS A 110 18.65 -7.73 4.42
C LYS A 110 17.29 -8.39 4.71
N ASP A 111 16.72 -8.17 5.89
CA ASP A 111 15.42 -8.71 6.29
C ASP A 111 14.29 -8.15 5.41
N LEU A 112 14.31 -6.85 5.09
CA LEU A 112 13.37 -6.22 4.16
C LEU A 112 13.52 -6.77 2.73
N ARG A 113 14.76 -6.89 2.24
CA ARG A 113 15.05 -7.47 0.92
C ARG A 113 14.53 -8.90 0.81
N TRP A 114 14.73 -9.71 1.85
CA TRP A 114 14.23 -11.08 1.92
C TRP A 114 12.69 -11.09 1.85
N ARG A 115 12.00 -10.28 2.68
CA ARG A 115 10.53 -10.16 2.66
C ARG A 115 9.98 -9.79 1.28
N ILE A 116 10.57 -8.80 0.63
CA ILE A 116 10.17 -8.38 -0.73
C ILE A 116 10.34 -9.53 -1.72
N ARG A 117 11.47 -10.25 -1.66
CA ARG A 117 11.73 -11.38 -2.56
C ARG A 117 10.77 -12.54 -2.33
N CYS A 118 10.44 -12.86 -1.08
CA CYS A 118 9.40 -13.85 -0.76
C CYS A 118 8.06 -13.44 -1.36
N SER A 119 7.63 -12.19 -1.15
CA SER A 119 6.32 -11.71 -1.64
C SER A 119 6.22 -11.62 -3.17
N THR A 120 7.35 -11.56 -3.87
CA THR A 120 7.41 -11.46 -5.34
C THR A 120 7.88 -12.75 -6.01
N LEU A 121 8.11 -13.82 -5.24
CA LEU A 121 8.67 -15.09 -5.72
C LEU A 121 9.99 -14.91 -6.51
N THR A 122 10.85 -14.00 -6.02
CA THR A 122 12.14 -13.67 -6.64
C THR A 122 13.34 -14.03 -5.75
N LEU A 123 13.16 -14.95 -4.79
CA LEU A 123 14.31 -15.54 -4.10
C LEU A 123 15.22 -16.21 -5.14
N PRO A 124 16.55 -16.20 -4.94
CA PRO A 124 17.48 -16.80 -5.88
C PRO A 124 17.51 -18.33 -5.74
N THR A 125 16.39 -18.99 -6.03
CA THR A 125 16.28 -20.45 -6.12
C THR A 125 17.04 -20.95 -7.36
N LEU A 126 17.44 -22.22 -7.36
CA LEU A 126 18.30 -22.74 -8.43
C LEU A 126 17.66 -22.69 -9.82
N ASP A 127 16.33 -22.79 -9.94
CA ASP A 127 15.64 -22.56 -11.21
C ASP A 127 15.89 -21.14 -11.77
N ILE A 128 15.78 -20.11 -10.93
CA ILE A 128 16.02 -18.71 -11.27
C ILE A 128 17.51 -18.46 -11.51
N MET A 129 18.37 -19.03 -10.68
CA MET A 129 19.82 -18.88 -10.83
C MET A 129 20.34 -19.58 -12.10
N ASN A 130 19.84 -20.77 -12.42
CA ASN A 130 20.14 -21.47 -13.68
C ASN A 130 19.68 -20.64 -14.88
N ARG A 131 18.44 -20.11 -14.86
CA ARG A 131 17.92 -19.24 -15.92
C ARG A 131 18.79 -18.01 -16.14
N ASN A 132 19.20 -17.34 -15.06
CA ASN A 132 19.93 -16.07 -15.14
C ASN A 132 21.45 -16.26 -15.35
N PHE A 133 22.02 -17.37 -14.88
CA PHE A 133 23.45 -17.68 -14.92
C PHE A 133 23.72 -19.12 -15.38
N PRO A 134 23.32 -19.48 -16.62
CA PRO A 134 23.33 -20.87 -17.10
C PRO A 134 24.75 -21.47 -17.21
N LEU A 135 25.77 -20.62 -17.38
CA LEU A 135 27.16 -21.08 -17.43
C LEU A 135 27.72 -21.47 -16.04
N LEU A 136 27.18 -20.90 -14.96
CA LEU A 136 27.62 -21.15 -13.59
C LEU A 136 26.81 -22.27 -12.92
N ILE A 137 25.49 -22.27 -13.13
CA ILE A 137 24.54 -23.18 -12.47
C ILE A 137 23.97 -24.15 -13.51
N LYS A 138 24.84 -24.70 -14.37
CA LYS A 138 24.45 -25.48 -15.54
C LYS A 138 23.62 -26.71 -15.18
N ASP A 139 22.35 -26.68 -15.56
CA ASP A 139 21.32 -27.71 -15.39
C ASP A 139 21.13 -28.26 -13.97
N ARG A 140 21.66 -27.55 -12.96
CA ARG A 140 21.47 -27.87 -11.54
C ARG A 140 20.27 -27.10 -11.01
N THR A 141 19.08 -27.65 -11.18
CA THR A 141 17.83 -27.04 -10.73
C THR A 141 17.11 -27.82 -9.65
N GLN A 142 17.66 -28.96 -9.21
CA GLN A 142 17.08 -29.76 -8.12
C GLN A 142 17.34 -29.10 -6.76
N CYS A 143 16.37 -29.21 -5.85
CA CYS A 143 16.48 -28.71 -4.49
C CYS A 143 17.65 -29.36 -3.73
N LEU A 144 18.55 -28.52 -3.21
CA LEU A 144 19.72 -28.98 -2.46
C LEU A 144 19.37 -29.62 -1.10
N LEU A 145 18.13 -29.46 -0.62
CA LEU A 145 17.68 -30.01 0.65
C LEU A 145 16.99 -31.37 0.51
N CYS A 146 16.11 -31.51 -0.49
CA CYS A 146 15.31 -32.72 -0.68
C CYS A 146 15.74 -33.58 -1.88
N ASP A 147 16.49 -33.01 -2.82
CA ASP A 147 16.99 -33.64 -4.07
C ASP A 147 15.93 -34.27 -4.98
N ASN A 148 14.64 -34.04 -4.69
CA ASN A 148 13.54 -34.74 -5.34
C ASN A 148 12.78 -33.86 -6.35
N ILE A 149 12.68 -32.57 -6.09
CA ILE A 149 11.92 -31.63 -6.93
C ILE A 149 12.73 -30.38 -7.28
N ILE A 150 12.24 -29.62 -8.26
CA ILE A 150 12.90 -28.40 -8.73
C ILE A 150 12.91 -27.36 -7.60
N ASP A 151 14.09 -26.82 -7.31
CA ASP A 151 14.26 -25.70 -6.41
C ASP A 151 13.64 -24.45 -7.02
N SER A 152 12.42 -24.16 -6.61
CA SER A 152 11.64 -23.00 -7.04
C SER A 152 11.11 -22.24 -5.83
N ASN A 153 10.71 -20.99 -6.02
CA ASN A 153 10.15 -20.19 -4.92
C ASN A 153 8.87 -20.82 -4.33
N ASN A 154 8.11 -21.61 -5.12
CA ASN A 154 6.93 -22.31 -4.63
C ASN A 154 7.31 -23.50 -3.75
N HIS A 155 8.34 -24.26 -4.16
CA HIS A 155 8.80 -25.42 -3.40
C HIS A 155 9.20 -25.07 -1.96
N LEU A 156 9.72 -23.87 -1.70
CA LEU A 156 10.12 -23.44 -0.35
C LEU A 156 8.97 -23.42 0.68
N TRP A 157 7.71 -23.47 0.22
CA TRP A 157 6.52 -23.41 1.07
C TRP A 157 5.70 -24.70 1.08
N GLU A 158 6.16 -25.74 0.37
CA GLU A 158 5.58 -27.09 0.34
C GLU A 158 6.19 -27.98 1.44
#